data_AF-A0A166FVF6-F1
#
_entry.id   AF-A0A166FVF6-F1
#
_cell.length_a   1.000
_cell.length_b   1.000
_cell.length_c   1.000
_cell.angle_alpha   90.00
_cell.angle_beta   90.00
_cell.angle_gamma   90.00
#
_symmetry.space_group_name_H-M   'P 1'
#
loop_
_entity.id
_entity.type
_entity.pdbx_description
1 polymer ?
#
loop_
_entity_poly.entity_id
_entity_poly.type
_entity_poly.pdbx_seq_one_letter_code
_entity_poly.pdbx_strand_id
1 'polypeptide(L)'
;MNEGRTTQLKFDGFTSEPIPVLSGLDQGNPLSMILYVFYAADVLEPELEPEPEPETDIGDELGSAFVDDTALLAAGKTFEETNEKLIKMMERP
;
A
#
# COMPACT_ATOMS: atom_id res chain seq x y z
N MET A 1 -3.87 19.85 8.69
CA MET A 1 -4.85 19.96 7.58
C MET A 1 -6.29 19.70 8.00
N ASN A 2 -6.55 19.09 9.17
CA ASN A 2 -7.89 18.62 9.54
C ASN A 2 -8.57 19.43 10.66
N GLU A 3 -7.97 20.53 11.12
CA GLU A 3 -8.59 21.40 12.14
C GLU A 3 -9.95 21.91 11.66
N GLY A 4 -10.98 21.73 12.50
CA GLY A 4 -12.36 22.14 12.20
C GLY A 4 -13.09 21.28 11.17
N ARG A 5 -12.48 20.19 10.67
CA ARG A 5 -13.12 19.32 9.67
C ARG A 5 -13.96 18.23 10.32
N THR A 6 -15.09 17.92 9.69
CA THR A 6 -16.00 16.85 10.11
C THR A 6 -16.47 16.05 8.90
N THR A 7 -16.84 14.79 9.11
CA THR A 7 -17.49 13.93 8.13
C THR A 7 -18.84 13.42 8.65
N GLN A 8 -19.70 12.93 7.77
CA GLN A 8 -20.94 12.25 8.13
C GLN A 8 -21.06 10.95 7.34
N LEU A 9 -21.54 9.90 8.00
CA LEU A 9 -21.85 8.63 7.35
C LEU A 9 -23.29 8.65 6.86
N LYS A 10 -23.52 8.30 5.58
CA LYS A 10 -24.84 8.22 4.97
C LYS A 10 -25.07 6.85 4.34
N PHE A 11 -26.06 6.13 4.85
CA PHE A 11 -26.47 4.81 4.37
C PHE A 11 -27.95 4.59 4.69
N ASP A 12 -28.69 3.93 3.79
CA ASP A 12 -30.10 3.52 3.99
C ASP A 12 -31.04 4.60 4.57
N GLY A 13 -30.86 5.85 4.14
CA GLY A 13 -31.65 6.99 4.63
C GLY A 13 -31.26 7.52 6.01
N PHE A 14 -30.33 6.86 6.70
CA PHE A 14 -29.68 7.38 7.91
C PHE A 14 -28.55 8.34 7.54
N THR A 15 -28.36 9.37 8.36
CA THR A 15 -27.19 10.26 8.33
C THR A 15 -26.69 10.44 9.76
N SER A 16 -25.40 10.20 9.99
CA SER A 16 -24.82 10.36 11.32
C SER A 16 -24.72 11.83 11.74
N GLU A 17 -24.59 12.07 13.04
CA GLU A 17 -24.06 13.33 13.53
C GLU A 17 -22.65 13.59 12.95
N PRO A 18 -22.21 14.86 12.85
CA PRO A 18 -20.86 15.19 12.39
C PRO A 18 -19.78 14.55 13.27
N ILE A 19 -18.86 13.82 12.64
CA ILE A 19 -17.72 13.16 13.29
C ILE A 19 -16.47 13.99 13.00
N PRO A 20 -15.70 14.44 14.00
CA PRO A 20 -14.46 15.18 13.78
C PRO A 20 -13.40 14.31 13.09
N VAL A 21 -12.77 14.86 12.05
CA VAL A 21 -11.67 14.19 11.34
C VAL A 21 -10.37 14.54 12.05
N LEU A 22 -9.85 13.62 12.87
CA LEU A 22 -8.66 13.87 13.69
C LEU A 22 -7.34 13.63 12.93
N SER A 23 -7.35 12.75 11.94
CA SER A 23 -6.16 12.29 11.23
C SER A 23 -6.51 11.76 9.83
N GLY A 24 -5.49 11.39 9.07
CA GLY A 24 -5.64 10.87 7.70
C GLY A 24 -5.68 11.95 6.63
N LEU A 25 -5.62 11.50 5.39
CA LEU A 25 -5.71 12.34 4.20
C LEU A 25 -7.16 12.34 3.72
N ASP A 26 -7.66 13.51 3.37
CA ASP A 26 -9.06 13.66 3.00
C ASP A 26 -9.30 13.37 1.53
N GLN A 27 -10.34 12.58 1.24
CA GLN A 27 -10.77 12.32 -0.13
C GLN A 27 -11.31 13.62 -0.76
N GLY A 28 -10.87 13.91 -1.98
CA GLY A 28 -11.27 15.12 -2.72
C GLY A 28 -10.37 16.33 -2.52
N ASN A 29 -9.39 16.28 -1.61
CA ASN A 29 -8.33 17.29 -1.58
C ASN A 29 -7.23 16.96 -2.59
N PRO A 30 -6.89 17.90 -3.50
CA PRO A 30 -5.88 17.66 -4.53
C PRO A 30 -4.50 17.25 -4.00
N LEU A 31 -4.15 17.65 -2.77
CA LEU A 31 -2.86 17.30 -2.16
C LEU A 31 -2.86 15.92 -1.50
N SER A 32 -4.02 15.39 -1.13
CA SER A 32 -4.12 14.10 -0.44
C SER A 32 -3.53 12.96 -1.24
N MET A 33 -3.79 12.91 -2.55
CA MET A 33 -3.25 11.85 -3.39
C MET A 33 -1.73 11.90 -3.50
N ILE A 34 -1.16 13.10 -3.63
CA ILE A 34 0.29 13.28 -3.73
C ILE A 34 0.96 12.88 -2.41
N LEU A 35 0.40 13.32 -1.27
CA LEU A 35 0.94 12.98 0.04
C LEU A 35 0.79 11.49 0.36
N TYR A 36 -0.28 10.86 -0.11
CA TYR A 36 -0.48 9.42 0.03
C TYR A 36 0.60 8.63 -0.71
N VAL A 37 0.99 9.05 -1.92
CA VAL A 37 2.08 8.39 -2.66
C VAL A 37 3.38 8.41 -1.87
N PHE A 38 3.73 9.52 -1.22
CA PHE A 38 4.92 9.57 -0.36
C PHE A 38 4.78 8.71 0.90
N TYR A 39 3.60 8.66 1.50
CA TYR A 39 3.34 7.78 2.65
C TYR A 39 3.41 6.29 2.29
N ALA A 40 2.91 5.93 1.11
CA ALA A 40 2.86 4.55 0.63
C ALA A 40 4.15 4.13 -0.10
N ALA A 41 5.07 5.04 -0.40
CA ALA A 41 6.31 4.74 -1.12
C ALA A 41 7.17 3.71 -0.37
N ASP A 42 7.23 3.83 0.96
CA ASP A 42 8.00 2.92 1.82
C ASP A 42 7.48 1.46 1.74
N VAL A 43 6.23 1.25 1.32
CA VAL A 43 5.67 -0.11 1.10
C VAL A 43 6.39 -0.85 -0.03
N LEU A 44 6.93 -0.12 -1.02
CA LEU A 44 7.66 -0.69 -2.16
C LEU A 44 9.18 -0.68 -1.96
N GLU A 45 9.69 -0.01 -0.94
CA GLU A 45 11.12 0.14 -0.69
C GLU A 45 11.86 -1.22 -0.54
N PRO A 46 11.28 -2.26 0.11
CA PRO A 46 11.91 -3.58 0.20
C PRO A 46 11.98 -4.37 -1.12
N GLU A 47 11.26 -3.93 -2.16
CA GLU A 47 11.34 -4.49 -3.51
C GLU A 47 12.37 -3.76 -4.39
N LEU A 48 12.64 -2.49 -4.06
CA LEU A 48 13.60 -1.64 -4.76
C LEU A 48 15.04 -1.87 -4.28
N GLU A 49 15.20 -2.38 -3.05
CA GLU A 49 16.48 -2.78 -2.47
C GLU A 49 16.49 -4.29 -2.18
N PRO A 50 16.67 -5.16 -3.20
CA PRO A 50 16.93 -6.56 -2.92
C PRO A 50 18.22 -6.65 -2.09
N GLU A 51 18.13 -7.20 -0.88
CA GLU A 51 19.28 -7.77 -0.18
C GLU A 51 20.08 -8.57 -1.22
N PRO A 52 21.41 -8.38 -1.34
CA PRO A 52 22.22 -9.10 -2.30
C PRO A 52 22.33 -10.55 -1.84
N GLU A 53 21.25 -11.32 -1.98
CA GLU A 53 21.29 -12.76 -1.87
C GLU A 53 22.08 -13.27 -3.09
N PRO A 54 23.16 -14.01 -2.87
CA PRO A 54 23.86 -14.64 -3.97
C PRO A 54 22.89 -15.67 -4.56
N GLU A 55 22.40 -15.40 -5.77
CA GLU A 55 21.58 -16.28 -6.63
C GLU A 55 20.06 -15.99 -6.75
N THR A 56 19.50 -14.92 -6.17
CA THR A 56 18.17 -14.45 -6.62
C THR A 56 18.35 -13.54 -7.83
N ASP A 57 18.14 -14.09 -9.03
CA ASP A 57 18.01 -13.27 -10.23
C ASP A 57 16.99 -12.17 -9.95
N ILE A 58 17.41 -10.91 -10.07
CA ILE A 58 16.56 -9.70 -9.94
C ILE A 58 15.34 -9.76 -10.90
N GLY A 59 15.28 -10.74 -11.81
CA GLY A 59 14.16 -10.98 -12.72
C GLY A 59 13.00 -11.84 -12.20
N ASP A 60 13.09 -12.43 -11.01
CA ASP A 60 12.06 -13.37 -10.52
C ASP A 60 11.01 -12.72 -9.60
N GLU A 61 11.21 -11.48 -9.16
CA GLU A 61 10.30 -10.74 -8.29
C GLU A 61 10.00 -9.35 -8.87
N LEU A 62 8.77 -8.89 -8.73
CA LEU A 62 8.34 -7.56 -9.16
C LEU A 62 7.17 -7.11 -8.29
N GLY A 63 7.17 -5.88 -7.82
CA GLY A 63 5.94 -5.28 -7.34
C GLY A 63 5.68 -3.88 -7.86
N SER A 64 4.42 -3.51 -7.68
CA SER A 64 3.84 -2.29 -8.24
C SER A 64 2.71 -1.86 -7.33
N ALA A 65 2.74 -0.59 -6.90
CA ALA A 65 1.64 0.01 -6.18
C ALA A 65 0.92 1.06 -7.03
N PHE A 66 -0.38 1.16 -6.82
CA PHE A 66 -1.21 2.22 -7.34
C PHE A 66 -2.24 2.62 -6.29
N VAL A 67 -2.01 3.78 -5.66
CA VAL A 67 -2.86 4.25 -4.56
C VAL A 67 -2.94 3.16 -3.48
N ASP A 68 -4.13 2.67 -3.15
CA ASP A 68 -4.39 1.69 -2.11
C ASP A 68 -4.09 0.25 -2.53
N ASP A 69 -3.87 -0.01 -3.82
CA ASP A 69 -3.55 -1.34 -4.33
C ASP A 69 -2.05 -1.56 -4.42
N THR A 70 -1.59 -2.71 -3.94
CA THR A 70 -0.23 -3.22 -4.14
C THR A 70 -0.30 -4.59 -4.78
N ALA A 71 0.47 -4.79 -5.84
CA ALA A 71 0.61 -6.06 -6.52
C ALA A 71 2.05 -6.56 -6.37
N LEU A 72 2.20 -7.79 -5.85
CA LEU A 72 3.47 -8.50 -5.75
C LEU A 72 3.42 -9.68 -6.73
N LEU A 73 4.49 -9.86 -7.50
CA LEU A 73 4.66 -10.94 -8.45
C LEU A 73 5.96 -11.67 -8.15
N ALA A 74 5.90 -12.99 -8.17
CA ALA A 74 7.07 -13.85 -8.08
C ALA A 74 7.01 -14.95 -9.15
N ALA A 75 8.17 -15.37 -9.63
CA ALA A 75 8.37 -16.51 -10.51
C ALA A 75 9.30 -17.53 -9.85
N GLY A 76 9.00 -18.82 -10.01
CA GLY A 76 9.81 -19.92 -9.50
C GLY A 76 9.60 -21.19 -10.33
N LYS A 77 10.46 -22.18 -10.15
CA LYS A 77 10.40 -23.46 -10.90
C LYS A 77 9.30 -24.38 -10.38
N THR A 78 8.89 -24.21 -9.13
CA THR A 78 7.78 -24.94 -8.51
C THR A 78 6.78 -23.99 -7.88
N PHE A 79 5.60 -24.53 -7.57
CA PHE A 79 4.57 -23.80 -6.83
C PHE A 79 5.07 -23.40 -5.44
N GLU A 80 5.72 -24.32 -4.74
CA GLU A 80 6.26 -24.10 -3.40
C GLU A 80 7.30 -22.99 -3.39
N GLU A 81 8.24 -23.00 -4.33
CA GLU A 81 9.26 -21.96 -4.48
C GLU A 81 8.61 -20.58 -4.73
N THR A 82 7.63 -20.54 -5.65
CA THR A 82 6.92 -19.29 -5.99
C THR A 82 6.13 -18.75 -4.78
N ASN A 83 5.44 -19.64 -4.06
CA ASN A 83 4.65 -19.27 -2.89
C ASN A 83 5.53 -18.81 -1.72
N GLU A 84 6.68 -19.45 -1.50
CA GLU A 84 7.67 -19.02 -0.51
C GLU A 84 8.26 -17.64 -0.84
N LYS A 85 8.55 -17.36 -2.12
CA LYS A 85 8.97 -16.02 -2.58
C LYS A 85 7.91 -14.97 -2.25
N LEU A 86 6.64 -15.21 -2.56
CA LEU A 86 5.53 -14.29 -2.23
C LEU A 86 5.39 -14.04 -0.73
N ILE A 87 5.48 -15.08 0.10
CA ILE A 87 5.44 -14.93 1.56
C ILE A 87 6.58 -14.03 2.03
N LYS A 88 7.81 -14.28 1.55
CA LYS A 88 8.97 -13.46 1.88
C LYS A 88 8.77 -12.01 1.46
N MET A 89 8.24 -11.74 0.26
CA MET A 89 7.96 -10.39 -0.21
C MET A 89 6.96 -9.66 0.72
N MET A 90 5.92 -10.35 1.21
CA MET A 90 4.93 -9.77 2.13
C MET A 90 5.44 -9.52 3.55
N GLU A 91 6.43 -10.29 4.00
CA GLU A 91 6.97 -10.23 5.37
C GLU A 91 8.25 -9.38 5.48
N ARG A 92 8.76 -8.83 4.37
CA ARG A 92 9.89 -7.91 4.37
C ARG A 92 9.55 -6.66 5.22
N PRO A 93 10.45 -6.24 6.12
CA PRO A 93 10.22 -5.10 7.02
C PRO A 93 10.20 -3.77 6.29
#